data_AF-Q1IVQ2-F1
#
_entry.id   AF-Q1IVQ2-F1
#
_cell.length_a   1.000
_cell.length_b   1.000
_cell.length_c   1.000
_cell.angle_alpha   90.00
_cell.angle_beta   90.00
_cell.angle_gamma   90.00
#
_symmetry.space_group_name_H-M   'P 1'
#
loop_
_entity.id
_entity.type
_entity.pdbx_description
1 polymer ?
#
loop_
_entity_poly.entity_id
_entity_poly.type
_entity_poly.pdbx_seq_one_letter_code
_entity_poly.pdbx_strand_id
1 'polypeptide(L)'
;MSEKITGKCVTASGLPLEIELEWPFRAASFGSDWYVLHGSARLDDASGLHADIAVHLTASIREILTAIDSQEALMASINTVRKAVDDKQLELLKTGKRQPCPLSSRQYSIKNKHWWFLEANDEQLKAFVKRKVYWLGVVNGSGSVEVSDAVDQAYLGAKDKNIAYRLREAAKALAGEGYLALDAAGEHASPTDMLRAEAPKMQAEKDAALDALMAKHAYESAHNRA
;
A
#
# COMPACT_ATOMS: atom_id res chain seq x y z
N MET A 1 7.47 -21.98 -12.06
CA MET A 1 7.87 -20.77 -12.81
C MET A 1 7.44 -19.58 -11.99
N SER A 2 8.22 -18.49 -11.92
CA SER A 2 7.74 -17.24 -11.29
C SER A 2 6.72 -16.60 -12.19
N GLU A 3 5.59 -16.22 -11.63
CA GLU A 3 4.70 -15.26 -12.27
C GLU A 3 5.01 -13.87 -11.72
N LYS A 4 5.02 -12.86 -12.58
CA LYS A 4 5.09 -11.48 -12.12
C LYS A 4 3.68 -10.98 -11.91
N ILE A 5 3.33 -10.68 -10.67
CA ILE A 5 2.06 -10.05 -10.32
C ILE A 5 2.33 -8.57 -10.11
N THR A 6 1.61 -7.73 -10.85
CA THR A 6 1.73 -6.27 -10.73
C THR A 6 0.39 -5.68 -10.30
N GLY A 7 0.42 -4.80 -9.30
CA GLY A 7 -0.75 -4.09 -8.81
C GLY A 7 -0.43 -2.65 -8.47
N LYS A 8 -1.39 -1.76 -8.74
CA LYS A 8 -1.30 -0.34 -8.38
C LYS A 8 -2.11 -0.07 -7.13
N CYS A 9 -1.56 0.70 -6.19
CA CYS A 9 -2.19 1.05 -4.93
C CYS A 9 -1.75 2.44 -4.47
N VAL A 10 -2.29 2.90 -3.34
CA VAL A 10 -1.89 4.17 -2.71
C VAL A 10 -1.56 3.92 -1.25
N THR A 11 -0.53 4.53 -0.68
CA THR A 11 -0.23 4.44 0.76
C THR A 11 -1.18 5.30 1.60
N ALA A 12 -1.21 5.13 2.92
CA ALA A 12 -2.03 5.99 3.77
C ALA A 12 -1.53 7.45 3.75
N SER A 13 -0.22 7.65 3.60
CA SER A 13 0.38 8.96 3.38
C SER A 13 0.06 9.59 2.01
N GLY A 14 -0.47 8.84 1.05
CA GLY A 14 -0.91 9.35 -0.24
C GLY A 14 0.06 9.16 -1.40
N LEU A 15 1.07 8.29 -1.26
CA LEU A 15 2.00 7.95 -2.34
C LEU A 15 1.39 6.89 -3.26
N PRO A 16 1.27 7.14 -4.57
CA PRO A 16 0.82 6.13 -5.52
C PRO A 16 1.96 5.16 -5.84
N LEU A 17 1.73 3.86 -5.65
CA LEU A 17 2.73 2.82 -5.84
C LEU A 17 2.27 1.81 -6.90
N GLU A 18 3.20 1.45 -7.79
CA GLU A 18 3.13 0.23 -8.57
C GLU A 18 4.01 -0.82 -7.90
N ILE A 19 3.41 -1.91 -7.43
CA ILE A 19 4.12 -3.02 -6.78
C ILE A 19 4.12 -4.20 -7.74
N GLU A 20 5.32 -4.68 -8.09
CA GLU A 20 5.55 -5.91 -8.84
C GLU A 20 6.16 -6.96 -7.89
N LEU A 21 5.63 -8.18 -7.88
CA LEU A 21 6.07 -9.30 -7.04
C LEU A 21 6.37 -10.53 -7.90
N GLU A 22 7.50 -11.19 -7.63
CA GLU A 22 7.92 -12.45 -8.26
C GLU A 22 7.24 -13.64 -7.57
N TRP A 23 5.94 -13.81 -7.80
CA TRP A 23 5.08 -14.74 -7.10
C TRP A 23 5.33 -16.22 -7.48
N PRO A 24 5.15 -17.18 -6.55
CA PRO A 24 4.93 -17.02 -5.10
C PRO A 24 6.23 -16.96 -4.28
N PHE A 25 6.09 -16.88 -2.95
CA PHE A 25 7.19 -17.02 -2.00
C PHE A 25 8.05 -18.27 -2.26
N ARG A 26 9.35 -18.16 -2.05
CA ARG A 26 10.33 -19.24 -2.24
C ARG A 26 11.16 -19.45 -1.01
N ALA A 27 11.54 -20.69 -0.73
CA ALA A 27 12.55 -20.95 0.29
C ALA A 27 13.85 -20.23 -0.08
N ALA A 28 14.46 -19.56 0.89
CA ALA A 28 15.74 -18.92 0.70
C ALA A 28 16.82 -19.97 0.38
N SER A 29 17.68 -19.68 -0.57
CA SER A 29 18.83 -20.55 -0.87
C SER A 29 19.82 -20.48 0.30
N PHE A 30 20.37 -21.63 0.70
CA PHE A 30 21.39 -21.80 1.76
C PHE A 30 20.89 -21.82 3.22
N GLY A 31 20.17 -22.90 3.59
CA GLY A 31 20.12 -23.39 4.98
C GLY A 31 19.35 -22.52 5.98
N SER A 32 18.56 -21.57 5.50
CA SER A 32 17.75 -20.69 6.35
C SER A 32 16.27 -21.05 6.22
N ASP A 33 15.54 -21.10 7.33
CA ASP A 33 14.12 -21.48 7.38
C ASP A 33 13.16 -20.37 6.92
N TRP A 34 13.66 -19.40 6.14
CA TRP A 34 12.89 -18.24 5.68
C TRP A 34 12.38 -18.45 4.26
N TYR A 35 11.18 -17.92 4.02
CA TYR A 35 10.66 -17.75 2.68
C TYR A 35 10.81 -16.29 2.26
N VAL A 36 11.19 -16.08 1.01
CA VAL A 36 11.39 -14.76 0.42
C VAL A 36 10.52 -14.58 -0.81
N LEU A 37 9.97 -13.38 -0.96
CA LEU A 37 9.31 -12.91 -2.15
C LEU A 37 10.02 -11.65 -2.62
N HIS A 38 10.67 -11.73 -3.78
CA HIS A 38 11.30 -10.55 -4.38
C HIS A 38 10.28 -9.73 -5.15
N GLY A 39 10.57 -8.43 -5.29
CA GLY A 39 9.75 -7.54 -6.07
C GLY A 39 10.33 -6.14 -6.15
N SER A 40 9.52 -5.21 -6.62
CA SER A 40 9.83 -3.78 -6.62
C SER A 40 8.59 -2.97 -6.25
N ALA A 41 8.78 -1.89 -5.49
CA ALA A 41 7.77 -0.87 -5.23
C ALA A 41 8.21 0.43 -5.91
N ARG A 42 7.51 0.84 -6.96
CA ARG A 42 7.82 2.02 -7.77
C ARG A 42 6.84 3.14 -7.48
N LEU A 43 7.33 4.37 -7.35
CA LEU A 43 6.50 5.56 -7.28
C LEU A 43 5.89 5.83 -8.66
N ASP A 44 4.56 5.86 -8.73
CA ASP A 44 3.80 5.96 -9.98
C ASP A 44 3.58 7.44 -10.38
N ASP A 45 4.68 8.18 -10.54
CA ASP A 45 4.69 9.63 -10.87
C ASP A 45 5.73 10.01 -11.93
N ALA A 46 6.22 9.02 -12.68
CA ALA A 46 7.27 9.14 -13.70
C ALA A 46 8.67 9.59 -13.19
N SER A 47 8.87 9.79 -11.87
CA SER A 47 10.19 10.13 -11.31
C SER A 47 11.24 9.03 -11.47
N GLY A 48 10.79 7.78 -11.67
CA GLY A 48 11.64 6.58 -11.71
C GLY A 48 12.12 6.11 -10.33
N LEU A 49 11.66 6.74 -9.25
CA LEU A 49 11.98 6.32 -7.89
C LEU A 49 11.33 4.98 -7.56
N HIS A 50 12.12 4.06 -7.03
CA HIS A 50 11.64 2.74 -6.62
C HIS A 50 12.50 2.15 -5.50
N ALA A 51 11.96 1.15 -4.82
CA ALA A 51 12.72 0.25 -3.97
C ALA A 51 12.62 -1.16 -4.56
N ASP A 52 13.77 -1.77 -4.86
CA ASP A 52 13.82 -3.22 -4.97
C ASP A 52 13.63 -3.81 -3.58
N ILE A 53 12.71 -4.76 -3.44
CA ILE A 53 12.29 -5.29 -2.14
C ILE A 53 12.49 -6.80 -2.05
N ALA A 54 12.76 -7.26 -0.84
CA ALA A 54 12.63 -8.65 -0.44
C ALA A 54 11.61 -8.71 0.69
N VAL A 55 10.42 -9.23 0.43
CA VAL A 55 9.46 -9.53 1.50
C VAL A 55 9.91 -10.81 2.19
N HIS A 56 10.26 -10.72 3.47
CA HIS A 56 10.73 -11.86 4.26
C HIS A 56 9.57 -12.42 5.07
N LEU A 57 9.09 -13.60 4.70
CA LEU A 57 8.06 -14.31 5.45
C LEU A 57 8.71 -15.00 6.65
N THR A 58 8.34 -14.55 7.84
CA THR A 58 8.82 -15.14 9.08
C THR A 58 8.23 -16.52 9.35
N ALA A 59 8.97 -17.40 10.06
CA ALA A 59 8.50 -18.72 10.45
C ALA A 59 7.15 -18.66 11.19
N SER A 60 6.98 -17.70 12.11
CA SER A 60 5.72 -17.51 12.84
C SER A 60 4.54 -17.17 11.93
N ILE A 61 4.76 -16.41 10.85
CA ILE A 61 3.67 -16.09 9.91
C ILE A 61 3.44 -17.25 8.95
N ARG A 62 4.49 -17.98 8.58
CA ARG A 62 4.37 -19.21 7.77
C ARG A 62 3.46 -20.25 8.44
N GLU A 63 3.51 -20.36 9.76
CA GLU A 63 2.62 -21.24 10.55
C GLU A 63 1.16 -20.78 10.55
N ILE A 64 0.91 -19.48 10.37
CA ILE A 64 -0.43 -18.88 10.38
C ILE A 64 -1.07 -18.95 8.99
N LEU A 65 -0.28 -18.75 7.94
CA LEU A 65 -0.76 -18.79 6.56
C LEU A 65 -1.12 -20.22 6.14
N THR A 66 -2.33 -20.37 5.59
CA THR A 66 -2.80 -21.64 5.01
C THR A 66 -1.85 -22.15 3.91
N ALA A 67 -1.37 -21.24 3.06
CA ALA A 67 -0.40 -21.53 2.01
C ALA A 67 0.43 -20.28 1.65
N ILE A 68 1.66 -20.48 1.18
CA ILE A 68 2.60 -19.42 0.80
C ILE A 68 2.27 -18.75 -0.54
N ASP A 69 1.38 -19.37 -1.32
CA ASP A 69 0.84 -18.89 -2.60
C ASP A 69 -0.64 -18.49 -2.48
N SER A 70 -1.16 -18.35 -1.25
CA SER A 70 -2.53 -17.93 -1.00
C SER A 70 -2.77 -16.45 -1.29
N GLN A 71 -4.03 -16.09 -1.56
CA GLN A 71 -4.44 -14.69 -1.73
C GLN A 71 -4.20 -13.85 -0.47
N GLU A 72 -4.33 -14.46 0.72
CA GLU A 72 -3.99 -13.79 2.00
C GLU A 72 -2.51 -13.43 2.07
N ALA A 73 -1.61 -14.34 1.67
CA ALA A 73 -0.18 -14.08 1.63
C ALA A 73 0.17 -12.96 0.64
N LEU A 74 -0.52 -12.89 -0.52
CA LEU A 74 -0.33 -11.84 -1.50
C LEU A 74 -0.78 -10.47 -0.95
N MET A 75 -1.99 -10.42 -0.38
CA MET A 75 -2.53 -9.21 0.26
C MET A 75 -1.61 -8.72 1.40
N ALA A 76 -1.17 -9.62 2.27
CA ALA A 76 -0.28 -9.28 3.37
C ALA A 76 1.07 -8.75 2.88
N SER A 77 1.59 -9.29 1.78
CA SER A 77 2.83 -8.83 1.15
C SER A 77 2.69 -7.41 0.61
N ILE A 78 1.62 -7.13 -0.14
CA ILE A 78 1.33 -5.78 -0.67
C ILE A 78 1.23 -4.77 0.46
N ASN A 79 0.48 -5.09 1.51
CA ASN A 79 0.27 -4.18 2.64
C ASN A 79 1.50 -4.03 3.54
N THR A 80 2.37 -5.04 3.61
CA THR A 80 3.67 -4.92 4.26
C THR A 80 4.55 -3.90 3.56
N VAL A 81 4.56 -3.90 2.22
CA VAL A 81 5.29 -2.90 1.43
C VAL A 81 4.71 -1.50 1.63
N ARG A 82 3.39 -1.33 1.53
CA ARG A 82 2.73 -0.04 1.77
C ARG A 82 3.02 0.50 3.17
N LYS A 83 2.94 -0.37 4.18
CA LYS A 83 3.30 -0.03 5.56
C LYS A 83 4.77 0.35 5.71
N ALA A 84 5.68 -0.39 5.07
CA ALA A 84 7.11 -0.08 5.15
C ALA A 84 7.44 1.27 4.49
N VAL A 85 6.69 1.69 3.47
CA VAL A 85 6.77 3.06 2.94
C VAL A 85 6.24 4.08 3.95
N ASP A 86 5.04 3.88 4.53
CA ASP A 86 4.47 4.81 5.52
C ASP A 86 5.31 4.94 6.80
N ASP A 87 5.86 3.83 7.30
CA ASP A 87 6.76 3.78 8.45
C ASP A 87 8.18 4.30 8.10
N LYS A 88 8.38 4.70 6.84
CA LYS A 88 9.62 5.23 6.29
C LYS A 88 10.80 4.26 6.42
N GLN A 89 10.52 2.96 6.31
CA GLN A 89 11.51 1.89 6.37
C GLN A 89 12.12 1.61 4.99
N LEU A 90 11.38 1.89 3.91
CA LEU A 90 11.87 1.81 2.55
C LEU A 90 12.37 3.17 2.07
N GLU A 91 13.51 3.17 1.39
CA GLU A 91 14.04 4.32 0.67
C GLU A 91 13.72 4.18 -0.83
N LEU A 92 13.08 5.17 -1.43
CA LEU A 92 12.80 5.15 -2.87
C LEU A 92 13.94 5.84 -3.63
N LEU A 93 14.66 5.07 -4.43
CA LEU A 93 15.88 5.48 -5.13
C LEU A 93 15.75 5.27 -6.65
N LYS A 94 16.61 5.93 -7.43
CA LYS A 94 16.73 5.63 -8.87
C LYS A 94 17.44 4.31 -9.14
N THR A 95 18.33 3.91 -8.24
CA THR A 95 19.06 2.64 -8.26
C THR A 95 19.50 2.37 -6.84
N GLY A 96 19.29 1.14 -6.36
CA GLY A 96 19.62 0.78 -4.98
C GLY A 96 19.87 -0.71 -4.84
N LYS A 97 20.33 -1.11 -3.65
CA LYS A 97 20.32 -2.52 -3.28
C LYS A 97 18.91 -2.91 -2.85
N ARG A 98 18.61 -4.20 -2.99
CA ARG A 98 17.35 -4.78 -2.49
C ARG A 98 17.23 -4.53 -0.98
N GLN A 99 16.08 -4.01 -0.57
CA GLN A 99 15.76 -3.65 0.81
C GLN A 99 14.86 -4.70 1.46
N PRO A 100 15.12 -5.06 2.72
CA PRO A 100 14.29 -6.03 3.44
C PRO A 100 12.95 -5.42 3.84
N CYS A 101 11.88 -6.19 3.66
CA CYS A 101 10.52 -5.84 4.07
C CYS A 101 9.94 -7.01 4.90
N PRO A 102 10.13 -7.04 6.23
CA PRO A 102 9.77 -8.20 7.03
C PRO A 102 8.24 -8.32 7.18
N LEU A 103 7.69 -9.45 6.75
CA LEU A 103 6.32 -9.89 7.01
C LEU A 103 6.32 -10.78 8.26
N SER A 104 6.00 -10.17 9.39
CA SER A 104 6.21 -10.70 10.73
C SER A 104 4.98 -10.63 11.62
N SER A 105 5.06 -11.24 12.80
CA SER A 105 4.03 -11.16 13.84
C SER A 105 3.77 -9.74 14.35
N ARG A 106 4.60 -8.74 13.99
CA ARG A 106 4.29 -7.33 14.24
C ARG A 106 3.11 -6.82 13.41
N GLN A 107 2.85 -7.43 12.26
CA GLN A 107 1.70 -7.11 11.41
C GLN A 107 0.53 -8.08 11.58
N TYR A 108 0.58 -9.03 12.51
CA TYR A 108 -0.51 -9.99 12.72
C TYR A 108 -0.80 -10.21 14.20
N SER A 109 -2.05 -10.00 14.61
CA SER A 109 -2.50 -10.31 15.97
C SER A 109 -2.85 -11.79 16.07
N ILE A 110 -1.95 -12.60 16.63
CA ILE A 110 -2.21 -14.05 16.87
C ILE A 110 -3.44 -14.25 17.77
N LYS A 111 -3.59 -13.41 18.80
CA LYS A 111 -4.70 -13.48 19.75
C LYS A 111 -6.05 -13.25 19.07
N ASN A 112 -6.12 -12.26 18.18
CA ASN A 112 -7.38 -11.85 17.56
C ASN A 112 -7.56 -12.40 16.13
N LYS A 113 -6.55 -13.10 15.60
CA LYS A 113 -6.49 -13.72 14.27
C LYS A 113 -6.76 -12.75 13.11
N HIS A 114 -6.13 -11.58 13.13
CA HIS A 114 -6.25 -10.59 12.05
C HIS A 114 -4.92 -9.88 11.78
N TRP A 115 -4.77 -9.37 10.56
CA TRP A 115 -3.67 -8.49 10.17
C TRP A 115 -3.78 -7.12 10.87
N TRP A 116 -2.68 -6.44 11.09
CA TRP A 116 -2.64 -5.12 11.69
C TRP A 116 -1.55 -4.29 11.02
N PHE A 117 -1.93 -3.49 10.03
CA PHE A 117 -1.03 -2.56 9.34
C PHE A 117 -1.21 -1.12 9.81
N LEU A 118 -2.47 -0.66 9.90
CA LEU A 118 -2.89 0.66 10.35
C LEU A 118 -4.24 0.56 11.09
N GLU A 119 -4.60 1.60 11.85
CA GLU A 119 -5.95 1.87 12.33
C GLU A 119 -6.36 3.30 11.92
N ALA A 120 -7.03 3.46 10.77
CA ALA A 120 -7.47 4.75 10.26
C ALA A 120 -8.75 5.26 10.94
N ASN A 121 -8.75 6.54 11.31
CA ASN A 121 -9.96 7.26 11.69
C ASN A 121 -10.78 7.70 10.45
N ASP A 122 -11.98 8.23 10.65
CA ASP A 122 -12.88 8.57 9.53
C ASP A 122 -12.32 9.66 8.60
N GLU A 123 -11.59 10.64 9.16
CA GLU A 123 -10.94 11.68 8.36
C GLU A 123 -9.84 11.10 7.47
N GLN A 124 -9.04 10.18 8.01
CA GLN A 124 -7.99 9.46 7.28
C GLN A 124 -8.58 8.56 6.20
N LEU A 125 -9.69 7.86 6.49
CA LEU A 125 -10.40 7.06 5.48
C LEU A 125 -10.91 7.93 4.33
N LYS A 126 -11.51 9.07 4.64
CA LYS A 126 -11.97 10.02 3.62
C LYS A 126 -10.82 10.57 2.78
N ALA A 127 -9.72 10.99 3.40
CA ALA A 127 -8.54 11.43 2.68
C ALA A 127 -7.96 10.31 1.80
N PHE A 128 -7.90 9.08 2.32
CA PHE A 128 -7.44 7.91 1.59
C PHE A 128 -8.30 7.62 0.36
N VAL A 129 -9.63 7.53 0.50
CA VAL A 129 -10.54 7.27 -0.64
C VAL A 129 -10.36 8.33 -1.73
N LYS A 130 -10.29 9.61 -1.35
CA LYS A 130 -10.09 10.71 -2.30
C LYS A 130 -8.79 10.55 -3.09
N ARG A 131 -7.68 10.27 -2.41
CA ARG A 131 -6.37 10.05 -3.04
C ARG A 131 -6.36 8.80 -3.91
N LYS A 132 -6.95 7.71 -3.44
CA LYS A 132 -7.08 6.45 -4.20
C LYS A 132 -7.79 6.69 -5.52
N VAL A 133 -8.96 7.31 -5.50
CA VAL A 133 -9.74 7.56 -6.72
C VAL A 133 -9.04 8.57 -7.62
N TYR A 134 -8.35 9.56 -7.07
CA TYR A 134 -7.53 10.47 -7.86
C TYR A 134 -6.39 9.72 -8.58
N TRP A 135 -5.51 9.06 -7.85
CA TRP A 135 -4.32 8.41 -8.45
C TRP A 135 -4.70 7.24 -9.37
N LEU A 136 -5.61 6.38 -8.94
CA LEU A 136 -5.99 5.20 -9.73
C LEU A 136 -7.01 5.53 -10.83
N GLY A 137 -7.94 6.47 -10.58
CA GLY A 137 -8.99 6.82 -11.55
C GLY A 137 -8.57 7.88 -12.56
N VAL A 138 -7.84 8.93 -12.12
CA VAL A 138 -7.41 10.04 -12.99
C VAL A 138 -6.07 9.72 -13.64
N VAL A 139 -5.03 9.49 -12.83
CA VAL A 139 -3.65 9.41 -13.32
C VAL A 139 -3.39 8.08 -14.03
N ASN A 140 -3.89 6.98 -13.46
CA ASN A 140 -3.78 5.67 -14.10
C ASN A 140 -4.83 5.40 -15.18
N GLY A 141 -5.82 6.28 -15.32
CA GLY A 141 -6.83 6.17 -16.37
C GLY A 141 -7.81 5.00 -16.21
N SER A 142 -7.85 4.33 -15.04
CA SER A 142 -8.83 3.25 -14.80
C SER A 142 -10.27 3.75 -14.81
N GLY A 143 -10.47 5.06 -14.60
CA GLY A 143 -11.78 5.70 -14.54
C GLY A 143 -12.52 5.35 -13.26
N SER A 144 -13.04 4.13 -13.18
CA SER A 144 -13.78 3.61 -12.03
C SER A 144 -12.86 2.79 -11.12
N VAL A 145 -12.90 3.06 -9.82
CA VAL A 145 -12.04 2.44 -8.81
C VAL A 145 -12.91 1.84 -7.71
N GLU A 146 -12.67 0.58 -7.35
CA GLU A 146 -13.33 -0.05 -6.21
C GLU A 146 -12.98 0.69 -4.91
N VAL A 147 -13.99 1.10 -4.15
CA VAL A 147 -13.80 1.93 -2.95
C VAL A 147 -13.23 1.12 -1.78
N SER A 148 -13.62 -0.14 -1.69
CA SER A 148 -13.42 -0.98 -0.50
C SER A 148 -13.00 -2.40 -0.87
N ASP A 149 -11.91 -2.55 -1.64
CA ASP A 149 -11.35 -3.87 -1.89
C ASP A 149 -10.73 -4.49 -0.61
N ALA A 150 -10.56 -5.80 -0.61
CA ALA A 150 -10.08 -6.53 0.56
C ALA A 150 -8.65 -6.16 0.99
N VAL A 151 -7.80 -5.70 0.06
CA VAL A 151 -6.41 -5.29 0.35
C VAL A 151 -6.42 -3.99 1.12
N ASP A 152 -7.23 -3.02 0.71
CA ASP A 152 -7.38 -1.73 1.42
C ASP A 152 -8.07 -1.87 2.77
N GLN A 153 -9.10 -2.72 2.88
CA GLN A 153 -9.74 -3.02 4.16
C GLN A 153 -8.73 -3.57 5.17
N ALA A 154 -7.89 -4.53 4.75
CA ALA A 154 -6.88 -5.12 5.61
C ALA A 154 -5.80 -4.11 6.00
N TYR A 155 -5.42 -3.22 5.08
CA TYR A 155 -4.42 -2.19 5.29
C TYR A 155 -4.85 -1.14 6.31
N LEU A 156 -6.07 -0.59 6.14
CA LEU A 156 -6.51 0.62 6.85
C LEU A 156 -7.15 0.33 8.20
N GLY A 157 -7.64 -0.89 8.44
CA GLY A 157 -8.36 -1.17 9.68
C GLY A 157 -8.90 -2.58 9.79
N ALA A 158 -8.06 -3.59 9.57
CA ALA A 158 -8.45 -5.02 9.62
C ALA A 158 -9.17 -5.47 10.91
N LYS A 159 -8.98 -4.78 12.04
CA LYS A 159 -9.68 -5.07 13.31
C LYS A 159 -11.14 -4.61 13.29
N ASP A 160 -11.44 -3.56 12.52
CA ASP A 160 -12.76 -2.98 12.43
C ASP A 160 -13.64 -3.79 11.48
N LYS A 161 -14.62 -4.50 12.05
CA LYS A 161 -15.58 -5.31 11.29
C LYS A 161 -16.44 -4.47 10.33
N ASN A 162 -16.49 -3.15 10.53
CA ASN A 162 -17.26 -2.22 9.71
C ASN A 162 -16.36 -1.40 8.76
N ILE A 163 -15.07 -1.73 8.62
CA ILE A 163 -14.13 -0.97 7.77
C ILE A 163 -14.65 -0.81 6.33
N ALA A 164 -15.25 -1.87 5.78
CA ALA A 164 -15.81 -1.84 4.43
C ALA A 164 -17.01 -0.90 4.31
N TYR A 165 -17.80 -0.77 5.37
CA TYR A 165 -18.91 0.19 5.42
C TYR A 165 -18.37 1.61 5.56
N ARG A 166 -17.42 1.85 6.47
CA ARG A 166 -16.81 3.18 6.69
C ARG A 166 -16.11 3.73 5.45
N LEU A 167 -15.42 2.88 4.68
CA LEU A 167 -14.84 3.27 3.39
C LEU A 167 -15.91 3.73 2.39
N ARG A 168 -17.04 3.01 2.31
CA ARG A 168 -18.17 3.40 1.46
C ARG A 168 -18.85 4.68 1.94
N GLU A 169 -19.01 4.88 3.25
CA GLU A 169 -19.54 6.14 3.80
C GLU A 169 -18.61 7.32 3.51
N ALA A 170 -17.30 7.12 3.61
CA ALA A 170 -16.31 8.12 3.22
C ALA A 170 -16.43 8.49 1.73
N ALA A 171 -16.65 7.51 0.86
CA ALA A 171 -16.90 7.75 -0.56
C ALA A 171 -18.22 8.47 -0.83
N LYS A 172 -19.30 8.13 -0.10
CA LYS A 172 -20.59 8.84 -0.17
C LYS A 172 -20.47 10.29 0.27
N ALA A 173 -19.73 10.57 1.35
CA ALA A 173 -19.47 11.93 1.79
C ALA A 173 -18.75 12.75 0.71
N LEU A 174 -17.70 12.17 0.09
CA LEU A 174 -16.99 12.81 -1.02
C LEU A 174 -17.86 13.00 -2.28
N ALA A 175 -18.78 12.07 -2.54
CA ALA A 175 -19.76 12.21 -3.63
C ALA A 175 -20.76 13.33 -3.35
N GLY A 176 -21.24 13.47 -2.11
CA GLY A 176 -22.08 14.59 -1.67
C GLY A 176 -21.36 15.94 -1.75
N GLU A 177 -20.03 15.94 -1.63
CA GLU A 177 -19.17 17.12 -1.85
C GLU A 177 -18.84 17.37 -3.33
N GLY A 178 -19.26 16.49 -4.23
CA GLY A 178 -19.05 16.63 -5.67
C GLY A 178 -17.71 16.14 -6.20
N TYR A 179 -16.85 15.53 -5.36
CA TYR A 179 -15.55 15.00 -5.79
C TYR A 179 -15.64 13.67 -6.53
N LEU A 180 -16.64 12.85 -6.20
CA LEU A 180 -16.77 11.48 -6.71
C LEU A 180 -18.15 11.26 -7.34
N ALA A 181 -18.20 10.44 -8.38
CA ALA A 181 -19.42 9.83 -8.86
C ALA A 181 -19.42 8.35 -8.45
N LEU A 182 -20.43 7.91 -7.72
CA LEU A 182 -20.57 6.52 -7.30
C LEU A 182 -21.43 5.74 -8.29
N ASP A 183 -21.13 4.45 -8.44
CA ASP A 183 -22.06 3.53 -9.10
C ASP A 183 -23.33 3.31 -8.26
N ALA A 184 -24.32 2.64 -8.84
CA ALA A 184 -25.61 2.40 -8.17
C ALA A 184 -25.48 1.60 -6.86
N ALA A 185 -24.44 0.75 -6.75
CA ALA A 185 -24.18 -0.07 -5.57
C ALA A 185 -23.34 0.68 -4.50
N GLY A 186 -22.71 1.79 -4.86
CA GLY A 186 -21.73 2.49 -4.02
C GLY A 186 -20.44 1.68 -3.81
N GLU A 187 -20.12 0.75 -4.72
CA GLU A 187 -18.93 -0.10 -4.64
C GLU A 187 -17.75 0.50 -5.39
N HIS A 188 -18.02 1.17 -6.50
CA HIS A 188 -17.01 1.88 -7.27
C HIS A 188 -17.24 3.38 -7.28
N ALA A 189 -16.14 4.12 -7.38
CA ALA A 189 -16.12 5.57 -7.50
C ALA A 189 -15.30 5.99 -8.72
N SER A 190 -15.82 6.98 -9.46
CA SER A 190 -15.12 7.65 -10.55
C SER A 190 -14.81 9.10 -10.17
N PRO A 191 -13.66 9.66 -10.59
CA PRO A 191 -13.30 11.04 -10.31
C PRO A 191 -14.14 12.00 -11.15
N THR A 192 -14.73 13.02 -10.52
CA THR A 192 -15.40 14.12 -11.22
C THR A 192 -14.40 15.18 -11.68
N ASP A 193 -14.86 16.15 -12.46
CA ASP A 193 -14.04 17.31 -12.86
C ASP A 193 -13.54 18.11 -11.65
N MET A 194 -14.31 18.15 -10.55
CA MET A 194 -13.88 18.81 -9.32
C MET A 194 -12.66 18.12 -8.70
N LEU A 195 -12.63 16.79 -8.66
CA LEU A 195 -11.45 16.06 -8.18
C LEU A 195 -10.27 16.20 -9.15
N ARG A 196 -10.52 16.21 -10.47
CA ARG A 196 -9.48 16.46 -11.47
C ARG A 196 -8.85 17.85 -11.30
N ALA A 197 -9.65 18.87 -10.97
CA ALA A 197 -9.17 20.22 -10.72
C ALA A 197 -8.29 20.34 -9.47
N GLU A 198 -8.36 19.39 -8.52
CA GLU A 198 -7.46 19.34 -7.36
C GLU A 198 -6.09 18.73 -7.66
N ALA A 199 -5.75 18.46 -8.92
CA ALA A 199 -4.45 17.92 -9.30
C ALA A 199 -3.24 18.64 -8.65
N PRO A 200 -3.16 20.00 -8.61
CA PRO A 200 -2.05 20.67 -7.96
C PRO A 200 -1.94 20.36 -6.47
N LYS A 201 -3.08 20.23 -5.78
CA LYS A 201 -3.14 19.90 -4.36
C LYS A 201 -2.73 18.45 -4.10
N MET A 202 -3.24 17.51 -4.90
CA MET A 202 -2.89 16.09 -4.79
C MET A 202 -1.39 15.87 -5.03
N GLN A 203 -0.83 16.57 -6.03
CA GLN A 203 0.60 16.54 -6.30
C GLN A 203 1.42 17.10 -5.12
N ALA A 204 1.03 18.26 -4.58
CA ALA A 204 1.71 18.86 -3.44
C ALA A 204 1.67 17.98 -2.17
N GLU A 205 0.53 17.32 -1.91
CA GLU A 205 0.41 16.37 -0.79
C GLU A 205 1.33 15.15 -0.99
N LYS A 206 1.41 14.61 -2.22
CA LYS A 206 2.33 13.51 -2.55
C LYS A 206 3.79 13.95 -2.40
N ASP A 207 4.16 15.11 -2.92
CA ASP A 207 5.53 15.63 -2.84
C ASP A 207 5.93 15.85 -1.37
N ALA A 208 5.05 16.41 -0.54
CA ALA A 208 5.29 16.55 0.89
C ALA A 208 5.46 15.19 1.61
N ALA A 209 4.66 14.17 1.24
CA ALA A 209 4.82 12.82 1.77
C ALA A 209 6.16 12.18 1.35
N LEU A 210 6.58 12.40 0.10
CA LEU A 210 7.85 11.93 -0.42
C LEU A 210 9.04 12.62 0.26
N ASP A 211 8.98 13.93 0.44
CA ASP A 211 10.01 14.69 1.15
C ASP A 211 10.15 14.21 2.59
N ALA A 212 9.03 13.97 3.27
CA ALA A 212 9.02 13.44 4.64
C ALA A 212 9.59 12.02 4.75
N LEU A 213 9.45 11.19 3.69
CA LEU A 213 10.07 9.88 3.57
C LEU A 213 11.59 10.02 3.39
N MET A 214 12.02 10.83 2.41
CA MET A 214 13.43 11.01 2.07
C MET A 214 14.23 11.69 3.18
N ALA A 215 13.64 12.63 3.91
CA ALA A 215 14.30 13.34 5.00
C ALA A 215 14.80 12.41 6.12
N LYS A 216 14.07 11.32 6.42
CA LYS A 216 14.49 10.33 7.41
C LYS A 216 15.77 9.61 6.96
N HIS A 217 15.80 9.15 5.72
CA HIS A 217 16.95 8.42 5.16
C HIS A 217 18.18 9.31 4.99
N ALA A 218 17.99 10.58 4.64
CA ALA A 218 19.06 11.57 4.60
C ALA A 218 19.72 11.77 5.98
N TYR A 219 18.90 11.86 7.05
CA TYR A 219 19.40 11.96 8.41
C TYR A 219 20.16 10.70 8.85
N GLU A 220 19.61 9.51 8.61
CA GLU A 220 20.24 8.23 8.95
C GLU A 220 21.58 8.03 8.19
N SER A 221 21.62 8.41 6.91
CA SER A 221 22.84 8.36 6.10
C SER A 221 23.93 9.32 6.59
N ALA A 222 23.55 10.50 7.06
CA ALA A 222 24.50 11.47 7.61
C ALA A 222 25.08 10.99 8.95
N HIS A 223 24.26 10.37 9.80
CA HIS A 223 24.69 9.85 11.10
C HIS A 223 25.57 8.61 10.98
N ASN A 224 25.28 7.69 10.04
CA ASN A 224 26.08 6.48 9.82
C ASN A 224 27.47 6.74 9.19
N ARG A 225 27.74 7.98 8.73
CA ARG A 225 29.03 8.39 8.15
C ARG A 225 29.90 9.20 9.11
N ALA A 226 29.40 9.52 10.32
CA ALA A 226 30.13 10.20 11.39
C ALA A 226 30.75 9.19 12.36
#